data_AF-A0A3D4PQP3-F1
#
_entry.id   AF-A0A3D4PQP3-F1
#
_cell.length_a   1.000
_cell.length_b   1.000
_cell.length_c   1.000
_cell.angle_alpha   90.00
_cell.angle_beta   90.00
_cell.angle_gamma   90.00
#
_symmetry.space_group_name_H-M   'P 1'
#
loop_
_entity.id
_entity.type
_entity.pdbx_description
1 polymer ?
#
loop_
_entity_poly.entity_id
_entity_poly.type
_entity_poly.pdbx_seq_one_letter_code
_entity_poly.pdbx_strand_id
1 'polypeptide(L)'
;MSYSLNGSSNDDRVETAKRQHQQRMTRFFVAFALIEGLALLIALIAVFFLKVVDPEQGIWILVGIVVIGGLVMSTMSMLMIRRHQQEVRDLTGF
;
A
#
# COMPACT_ATOMS: atom_id res chain seq x y z
N MET A 1 -18.15 26.31 -31.03
CA MET A 1 -17.56 26.52 -29.69
C MET A 1 -18.47 25.82 -28.70
N SER A 2 -18.17 24.56 -28.37
CA SER A 2 -19.02 23.69 -27.54
C SER A 2 -18.12 22.85 -26.63
N TYR A 3 -17.66 23.48 -25.55
CA TYR A 3 -16.99 22.83 -24.42
C TYR A 3 -17.87 23.11 -23.21
N SER A 4 -18.53 22.09 -22.62
CA SER A 4 -18.88 22.06 -21.18
C SER A 4 -19.81 20.94 -20.70
N LEU A 5 -20.57 20.23 -21.54
CA LEU A 5 -21.55 19.25 -21.01
C LEU A 5 -21.00 17.84 -20.73
N ASN A 6 -19.87 17.45 -21.34
CA ASN A 6 -19.23 16.14 -21.10
C ASN A 6 -18.11 16.17 -20.05
N GLY A 7 -17.70 17.34 -19.58
CA GLY A 7 -16.60 17.50 -18.60
C GLY A 7 -17.05 17.17 -17.17
N SER A 8 -18.23 17.66 -16.77
CA SER A 8 -18.72 17.52 -15.39
C SER A 8 -19.10 16.09 -15.01
N SER A 9 -19.77 15.33 -15.89
CA SER A 9 -20.20 13.96 -15.58
C SER A 9 -19.05 12.95 -15.59
N ASN A 10 -17.99 13.20 -16.36
CA ASN A 10 -16.76 12.41 -16.31
C ASN A 10 -15.92 12.73 -15.07
N ASP A 11 -15.85 14.00 -14.65
CA ASP A 11 -15.13 14.40 -13.43
C ASP A 11 -15.71 13.75 -12.16
N ASP A 12 -17.04 13.75 -12.02
CA ASP A 12 -17.71 13.13 -10.87
C ASP A 12 -17.48 11.60 -10.78
N ARG A 13 -17.46 10.92 -11.93
CA ARG A 13 -17.16 9.47 -12.00
C ARG A 13 -15.70 9.17 -11.67
N VAL A 14 -14.78 10.03 -12.12
CA VAL A 14 -13.35 9.90 -11.82
C VAL A 14 -13.08 10.19 -10.34
N GLU A 15 -13.73 11.20 -9.76
CA GLU A 15 -13.57 11.54 -8.34
C GLU A 15 -14.13 10.44 -7.43
N THR A 16 -15.31 9.90 -7.76
CA THR A 16 -15.89 8.78 -7.01
C THR A 16 -15.05 7.50 -7.13
N ALA A 17 -14.50 7.19 -8.31
CA ALA A 17 -13.57 6.07 -8.50
C ALA A 17 -12.27 6.27 -7.69
N LYS A 18 -11.71 7.49 -7.68
CA LYS A 18 -10.51 7.82 -6.90
C LYS A 18 -10.74 7.68 -5.40
N ARG A 19 -11.89 8.13 -4.89
CA ARG A 19 -12.27 7.97 -3.46
C ARG A 19 -12.43 6.50 -3.08
N GLN A 20 -13.07 5.69 -3.94
CA GLN A 20 -13.18 4.25 -3.70
C GLN A 20 -11.81 3.56 -3.72
N HIS A 21 -10.91 3.95 -4.62
CA HIS A 21 -9.57 3.39 -4.67
C HIS A 21 -8.73 3.77 -3.45
N GLN A 22 -8.79 5.04 -3.03
CA GLN A 22 -8.15 5.50 -1.80
C GLN A 22 -8.67 4.71 -0.58
N GLN A 23 -9.98 4.50 -0.45
CA GLN A 23 -10.52 3.72 0.67
C GLN A 23 -10.00 2.27 0.68
N ARG A 24 -9.87 1.63 -0.49
CA ARG A 24 -9.30 0.28 -0.60
C ARG A 24 -7.82 0.25 -0.24
N MET A 25 -7.04 1.22 -0.73
CA MET A 25 -5.63 1.38 -0.38
C MET A 25 -5.46 1.62 1.12
N THR A 26 -6.24 2.52 1.73
CA THR A 26 -6.15 2.81 3.17
C THR A 26 -6.42 1.57 4.00
N ARG A 27 -7.41 0.75 3.66
CA ARG A 27 -7.67 -0.51 4.38
C ARG A 27 -6.51 -1.49 4.25
N PHE A 28 -5.91 -1.61 3.08
CA PHE A 28 -4.72 -2.44 2.86
C PHE A 28 -3.53 -1.94 3.68
N PHE A 29 -3.26 -0.62 3.67
CA PHE A 29 -2.20 0.00 4.46
C PHE A 29 -2.38 -0.22 5.95
N VAL A 30 -3.59 -0.03 6.46
CA VAL A 30 -3.90 -0.24 7.88
C VAL A 30 -3.71 -1.72 8.25
N ALA A 31 -4.25 -2.65 7.47
CA ALA A 31 -4.10 -4.08 7.74
C ALA A 31 -2.63 -4.52 7.71
N PHE A 32 -1.88 -4.04 6.72
CA PHE A 32 -0.45 -4.31 6.59
C PHE A 32 0.35 -3.73 7.76
N ALA A 33 0.12 -2.47 8.12
CA ALA A 33 0.80 -1.83 9.24
C ALA A 33 0.51 -2.54 10.57
N LEU A 34 -0.71 -3.06 10.77
CA LEU A 34 -1.04 -3.87 11.93
C LEU A 34 -0.27 -5.18 11.95
N ILE A 35 -0.23 -5.91 10.83
CA ILE A 35 0.50 -7.19 10.73
C ILE A 35 2.00 -6.98 10.92
N GLU A 36 2.58 -5.99 10.24
CA GLU A 36 4.01 -5.69 10.31
C GLU A 36 4.41 -5.15 11.67
N GLY A 37 3.61 -4.26 12.25
CA GLY A 37 3.83 -3.77 13.61
C GLY A 37 3.81 -4.92 14.63
N LEU A 38 2.89 -5.88 14.48
CA LEU A 38 2.84 -7.06 15.34
C LEU A 38 4.05 -7.98 15.14
N ALA A 39 4.48 -8.19 13.89
CA ALA A 39 5.67 -8.97 13.57
C ALA A 39 6.95 -8.34 14.16
N LEU A 40 7.09 -7.02 14.05
CA LEU A 40 8.21 -6.27 14.63
C LEU A 40 8.18 -6.31 16.15
N LEU A 41 7.00 -6.20 16.77
CA LEU A 41 6.86 -6.33 18.22
C LEU A 41 7.33 -7.70 18.70
N ILE A 42 6.88 -8.77 18.03
CA ILE A 42 7.29 -10.15 18.35
C ILE A 42 8.80 -10.31 18.18
N ALA A 43 9.36 -9.83 17.07
CA ALA A 43 10.81 -9.87 16.82
C ALA A 43 11.60 -9.12 17.89
N LEU A 44 11.12 -7.94 18.30
CA LEU A 44 11.74 -7.14 19.35
C LEU A 44 11.71 -7.86 20.70
N ILE A 45 10.59 -8.49 21.07
CA ILE A 45 10.49 -9.29 22.30
C ILE A 45 11.45 -10.49 22.23
N ALA A 46 11.51 -11.20 21.11
CA ALA A 46 12.38 -12.35 20.93
C ALA A 46 13.87 -12.01 21.08
N VAL A 47 14.30 -10.88 20.50
CA VAL A 47 15.68 -10.41 20.55
C VAL A 47 16.03 -9.87 21.94
N PHE A 48 15.24 -8.93 22.47
CA PHE A 48 15.63 -8.15 23.63
C PHE A 48 15.20 -8.73 24.98
N PHE A 49 14.04 -9.39 25.03
CA PHE A 49 13.50 -9.93 26.29
C PHE A 49 13.82 -11.40 26.48
N LEU A 50 13.71 -12.20 25.42
CA LEU A 50 13.97 -13.63 25.48
C LEU A 50 15.44 -14.00 25.21
N LYS A 51 16.28 -13.04 24.77
CA LYS A 51 17.69 -13.25 24.40
C LYS A 51 17.91 -14.47 23.51
N VAL A 52 16.94 -14.76 22.63
CA VAL A 52 17.00 -15.90 21.70
C VAL A 52 18.08 -15.68 20.64
N VAL A 53 18.39 -14.41 20.37
CA VAL A 53 19.32 -13.97 19.34
C VAL A 53 20.22 -12.88 19.92
N ASP A 54 21.49 -12.85 19.53
CA ASP A 54 22.41 -11.78 19.90
C ASP A 54 21.88 -10.41 19.43
N PRO A 55 22.00 -9.35 20.25
CA PRO A 55 21.41 -8.04 19.95
C PRO A 55 21.87 -7.46 18.61
N GLU A 56 23.15 -7.64 18.26
CA GLU A 56 23.70 -7.18 16.98
C GLU A 56 23.02 -7.88 15.79
N GLN A 57 22.78 -9.19 15.87
CA GLN A 57 22.07 -9.93 14.82
C GLN A 57 20.58 -9.58 14.81
N GLY A 58 19.97 -9.39 15.97
CA GLY A 58 18.58 -9.00 16.10
C GLY A 58 18.25 -7.66 15.45
N ILE A 59 19.18 -6.70 15.49
CA ILE A 59 19.03 -5.43 14.77
C ILE A 59 18.93 -5.67 13.26
N TRP A 60 19.80 -6.52 12.69
CA TRP A 60 19.75 -6.84 11.25
C TRP A 60 18.47 -7.57 10.86
N ILE A 61 17.93 -8.42 11.74
CA ILE A 61 16.63 -9.07 11.52
C ILE A 61 15.51 -8.04 11.47
N LEU A 62 15.47 -7.09 12.41
CA LEU A 62 14.46 -6.03 12.43
C LEU A 62 14.56 -5.13 11.19
N VAL A 63 15.78 -4.75 10.80
CA VAL A 63 16.03 -4.00 9.56
C VAL A 63 15.53 -4.77 8.35
N GLY A 64 15.82 -6.08 8.28
CA GLY A 64 15.35 -6.95 7.21
C GLY A 64 13.82 -7.01 7.11
N ILE A 65 13.12 -7.12 8.24
CA ILE A 65 11.65 -7.13 8.28
C ILE A 65 11.08 -5.83 7.70
N VAL A 66 11.58 -4.67 8.14
CA VAL A 66 11.11 -3.36 7.66
C VAL A 66 11.41 -3.16 6.17
N VAL A 67 12.59 -3.58 5.71
CA VAL A 67 12.97 -3.46 4.29
C VAL A 67 12.08 -4.33 3.41
N ILE A 68 11.85 -5.59 3.80
CA ILE A 68 10.97 -6.51 3.07
C ILE A 68 9.54 -5.96 3.07
N GLY A 69 9.06 -5.50 4.22
CA GLY A 69 7.74 -4.88 4.34
C GLY A 69 7.56 -3.68 3.41
N GLY A 70 8.50 -2.74 3.44
CA GLY A 70 8.51 -1.57 2.55
C GLY A 70 8.52 -1.95 1.07
N LEU A 71 9.28 -2.98 0.68
CA LEU A 71 9.31 -3.49 -0.69
C LEU A 71 7.99 -4.14 -1.12
N VAL A 72 7.38 -4.95 -0.25
CA VAL A 72 6.06 -5.56 -0.51
C VAL A 72 5.01 -4.47 -0.70
N MET A 73 4.99 -3.46 0.19
CA MET A 73 4.06 -2.34 0.09
C MET A 73 4.22 -1.52 -1.17
N SER A 74 5.47 -1.19 -1.53
CA SER A 74 5.81 -0.47 -2.76
C SER A 74 5.32 -1.24 -4.00
N THR A 75 5.61 -2.54 -4.06
CA THR A 75 5.24 -3.40 -5.18
C THR A 75 3.72 -3.56 -5.29
N MET A 76 3.03 -3.81 -4.19
CA MET A 76 1.57 -3.94 -4.17
C MET A 76 0.87 -2.63 -4.56
N SER A 77 1.34 -1.50 -4.05
CA SER A 77 0.81 -0.18 -4.42
C SER A 77 0.96 0.07 -5.92
N MET A 78 2.12 -0.29 -6.49
CA MET A 78 2.36 -0.12 -7.93
C MET A 78 1.48 -1.06 -8.77
N LEU A 79 1.27 -2.30 -8.34
CA LEU A 79 0.38 -3.25 -9.03
C LEU A 79 -1.08 -2.77 -9.03
N MET A 80 -1.56 -2.19 -7.92
CA MET A 80 -2.92 -1.63 -7.85
C MET A 80 -3.09 -0.42 -8.77
N ILE A 81 -2.12 0.50 -8.78
CA ILE A 81 -2.13 1.68 -9.66
C ILE A 81 -2.13 1.25 -11.14
N ARG A 82 -1.31 0.26 -11.51
CA ARG A 82 -1.26 -0.25 -12.90
C ARG A 82 -2.60 -0.84 -13.34
N ARG A 83 -3.28 -1.59 -12.47
CA ARG A 83 -4.62 -2.14 -12.77
C ARG A 83 -5.65 -1.02 -12.98
N HIS A 84 -5.60 0.02 -12.17
CA HIS A 84 -6.47 1.19 -12.34
C HIS A 84 -6.18 2.00 -13.61
N GLN A 85 -4.92 2.14 -14.00
CA GLN A 85 -4.59 2.82 -15.26
C GLN A 85 -5.04 2.02 -16.48
N GLN A 86 -4.97 0.68 -16.44
CA GLN A 86 -5.48 -0.18 -17.51
C GLN A 86 -6.99 -0.08 -17.65
N GLU A 87 -7.72 -0.15 -16.53
CA GLU A 87 -9.19 -0.05 -16.52
C GLU A 87 -9.68 1.32 -16.99
N VAL A 88 -9.00 2.41 -16.60
CA VAL A 88 -9.31 3.75 -17.11
C VAL A 88 -8.97 3.87 -18.60
N ARG A 89 -7.85 3.31 -19.06
CA ARG A 89 -7.44 3.37 -20.48
C ARG A 89 -8.43 2.63 -21.39
N ASP A 90 -8.86 1.44 -20.99
CA ASP A 90 -9.83 0.63 -21.75
C ASP A 90 -11.21 1.33 -21.82
N LEU A 91 -11.58 2.12 -20.80
CA LEU A 91 -12.80 2.92 -20.80
C LEU A 91 -12.67 4.23 -21.60
N THR A 92 -11.47 4.80 -21.73
CA THR A 92 -11.24 6.06 -22.47
C THR A 92 -10.83 5.89 -23.94
N GLY A 93 -10.54 4.66 -24.39
CA GLY A 93 -10.49 4.32 -25.82
C GLY A 93 -9.50 5.11 -26.68
N PHE A 94 -8.28 5.34 -26.19
CA PHE A 94 -7.12 5.72 -27.01
C PHE A 94 -6.05 4.63 -26.95
#